data_AF-A0A1B3SKP9-F1
#
_entry.id   AF-A0A1B3SKP9-F1
#
_cell.length_a   1.000
_cell.length_b   1.000
_cell.length_c   1.000
_cell.angle_alpha   90.00
_cell.angle_beta   90.00
_cell.angle_gamma   90.00
#
_symmetry.space_group_name_H-M   'P 1'
#
loop_
_entity.id
_entity.type
_entity.pdbx_description
1 polymer ?
#
loop_
_entity_poly.entity_id
_entity_poly.type
_entity_poly.pdbx_seq_one_letter_code
_entity_poly.pdbx_strand_id
1 'polypeptide(L)'
;MSYYYRHEFKFSTHAIQRIRQRLNLGNADEFKLKDKVLDIIENSTEMFETSKNIYIKTNKGNIFLVITKPDKLIITATPISPTKQLDLIENE
;
A
#
# COMPACT_ATOMS: atom_id res chain seq x y z
N MET A 1 22.73 10.91 -14.99
CA MET A 1 22.13 9.66 -14.46
C MET A 1 22.03 9.74 -12.94
N SER A 2 20.93 10.28 -12.42
CA SER A 2 20.51 10.08 -11.02
C SER A 2 19.00 9.88 -11.06
N TYR A 3 18.60 8.61 -11.15
CA TYR A 3 17.21 8.17 -11.24
C TYR A 3 16.58 8.22 -9.83
N TYR A 4 16.48 9.41 -9.25
CA TYR A 4 15.61 9.62 -8.09
C TYR A 4 14.18 9.73 -8.63
N TYR A 5 13.57 8.58 -8.92
CA TYR A 5 12.15 8.50 -9.23
C TYR A 5 11.38 8.96 -7.99
N ARG A 6 11.03 10.25 -7.97
CA ARG A 6 10.20 10.88 -6.93
C ARG A 6 8.80 10.34 -7.08
N HIS A 7 8.54 9.18 -6.50
CA HIS A 7 7.18 8.84 -6.15
C HIS A 7 6.78 9.62 -4.90
N GLU A 8 5.66 10.34 -4.99
CA GLU A 8 5.15 11.20 -3.92
C GLU A 8 4.75 10.43 -2.66
N PHE A 9 4.71 9.09 -2.74
CA PHE A 9 4.34 8.24 -1.62
C PHE A 9 5.48 8.12 -0.61
N LYS A 10 5.20 8.57 0.62
CA LYS A 10 6.11 8.39 1.75
C LYS A 10 5.88 7.01 2.35
N PHE A 11 6.93 6.40 2.89
CA PHE A 11 6.83 5.12 3.58
C PHE A 11 7.15 5.32 5.06
N SER A 12 6.27 4.83 5.94
CA SER A 12 6.61 4.67 7.36
C SER A 12 7.51 3.45 7.58
N THR A 13 8.47 3.53 8.49
CA THR A 13 9.38 2.42 8.83
C THR A 13 8.59 1.17 9.26
N HIS A 14 7.52 1.36 10.04
CA HIS A 14 6.64 0.26 10.46
C HIS A 14 5.82 -0.31 9.29
N ALA A 15 5.48 0.52 8.30
CA ALA A 15 4.75 0.08 7.11
C ALA A 15 5.58 -0.90 6.30
N ILE A 16 6.85 -0.58 6.06
CA ILE A 16 7.78 -1.42 5.27
C ILE A 16 7.90 -2.83 5.88
N GLN A 17 8.08 -2.91 7.19
CA GLN A 17 8.19 -4.20 7.89
C GLN A 17 6.90 -5.01 7.77
N ARG A 18 5.73 -4.38 7.96
CA ARG A 18 4.43 -5.05 7.81
C ARG A 18 4.18 -5.50 6.38
N ILE A 19 4.48 -4.65 5.40
CA ILE A 19 4.34 -4.96 3.98
C ILE A 19 5.22 -6.15 3.62
N ARG A 20 6.48 -6.18 4.09
CA ARG A 20 7.39 -7.32 3.90
C ARG A 20 6.78 -8.63 4.39
N GLN A 21 6.24 -8.62 5.62
CA GLN A 21 5.63 -9.79 6.22
C GLN A 21 4.35 -10.22 5.50
N ARG A 22 3.48 -9.27 5.14
CA ARG A 22 2.16 -9.55 4.55
C ARG A 22 2.25 -9.99 3.08
N LEU A 23 3.14 -9.40 2.31
CA LEU A 23 3.35 -9.76 0.90
C LEU A 23 4.36 -10.90 0.71
N ASN A 24 4.93 -11.39 1.82
CA ASN A 24 5.96 -12.43 1.86
C ASN A 24 7.12 -12.11 0.88
N LEU A 25 7.67 -10.91 0.96
CA LEU A 25 8.65 -10.38 0.00
C LEU A 25 10.10 -10.83 0.26
N GLY A 26 10.31 -11.76 1.20
CA GLY A 26 11.64 -12.25 1.60
C GLY A 26 12.50 -11.17 2.26
N ASN A 27 13.79 -11.48 2.51
CA ASN A 27 14.78 -10.55 3.05
C ASN A 27 15.35 -9.64 1.95
N ALA A 28 14.47 -8.99 1.18
CA ALA A 28 14.90 -7.98 0.24
C ALA A 28 15.30 -6.69 0.96
N ASP A 29 16.35 -6.04 0.44
CA ASP A 29 16.74 -4.69 0.84
C ASP A 29 15.54 -3.74 0.80
N GLU A 30 15.45 -2.82 1.76
CA GLU A 30 14.34 -1.87 1.87
C GLU A 30 14.13 -1.06 0.60
N PHE A 31 15.21 -0.74 -0.11
CA PHE A 31 15.15 -0.03 -1.39
C PHE A 31 14.37 -0.83 -2.44
N LYS A 32 14.75 -2.09 -2.67
CA LYS A 32 14.04 -3.00 -3.59
C LYS A 32 12.59 -3.24 -3.15
N LEU A 33 12.34 -3.19 -1.85
CA LEU A 33 10.99 -3.36 -1.30
C LEU A 33 10.11 -2.17 -1.62
N LYS A 34 10.64 -0.95 -1.52
CA LYS A 34 9.93 0.27 -1.95
C LYS A 34 9.60 0.21 -3.43
N ASP A 35 10.58 -0.08 -4.29
CA ASP A 35 10.36 -0.20 -5.73
C ASP A 35 9.25 -1.20 -6.06
N LYS A 36 9.29 -2.40 -5.45
CA LYS A 36 8.23 -3.40 -5.63
C LYS A 36 6.85 -2.93 -5.18
N VAL A 37 6.76 -2.18 -4.09
CA VAL A 37 5.47 -1.65 -3.62
C VAL A 37 4.94 -0.61 -4.59
N LEU A 38 5.81 0.20 -5.17
CA LEU A 38 5.45 1.18 -6.18
C LEU A 38 4.98 0.49 -7.47
N ASP A 39 5.69 -0.54 -7.93
CA ASP A 39 5.25 -1.38 -9.05
C ASP A 39 3.87 -1.98 -8.79
N ILE A 40 3.58 -2.42 -7.56
CA ILE A 40 2.26 -2.97 -7.19
C ILE A 40 1.19 -1.87 -7.24
N ILE A 41 1.50 -0.65 -6.84
CA ILE A 41 0.58 0.48 -6.89
C ILE A 41 0.27 0.83 -8.36
N GLU A 42 1.30 0.93 -9.21
CA GLU A 42 1.13 1.24 -10.64
C GLU A 42 0.35 0.15 -11.39
N ASN A 43 0.55 -1.13 -11.03
CA ASN A 43 -0.13 -2.26 -11.65
C ASN A 43 -1.46 -2.62 -10.97
N SER A 44 -1.89 -1.88 -9.95
CA SER A 44 -3.12 -2.18 -9.23
C SER A 44 -4.35 -1.87 -10.10
N THR A 45 -5.25 -2.84 -10.23
CA THR A 45 -6.51 -2.69 -10.98
C THR A 45 -7.68 -2.23 -10.12
N GLU A 46 -7.57 -2.37 -8.80
CA GLU A 46 -8.65 -2.09 -7.86
C GLU A 46 -8.16 -1.14 -6.77
N MET A 47 -8.77 0.04 -6.70
CA MET A 47 -8.57 1.01 -5.64
C MET A 47 -9.91 1.52 -5.14
N PHE A 48 -9.99 1.80 -3.85
CA PHE A 48 -11.11 2.54 -3.28
C PHE A 48 -10.57 3.55 -2.29
N GLU A 49 -11.32 4.61 -2.05
CA GLU A 49 -10.95 5.68 -1.16
C GLU A 49 -12.04 5.93 -0.14
N THR A 50 -11.62 6.34 1.05
CA THR A 50 -12.49 6.85 2.10
C THR A 50 -12.23 8.34 2.30
N SER A 51 -12.91 8.96 3.26
CA SER A 51 -12.70 10.38 3.58
C SER A 51 -11.23 10.73 3.88
N LYS A 52 -10.48 9.81 4.48
CA LYS A 52 -9.11 10.07 4.97
C LYS A 52 -8.03 9.24 4.29
N ASN A 53 -8.37 8.05 3.80
CA ASN A 53 -7.42 7.06 3.35
C ASN A 53 -7.71 6.61 1.90
N ILE A 54 -6.68 6.10 1.24
CA ILE A 54 -6.74 5.43 -0.04
C ILE A 54 -6.31 3.99 0.20
N TYR A 55 -7.10 3.06 -0.33
CA TYR A 55 -6.87 1.63 -0.25
C TYR A 55 -6.59 1.10 -1.64
N ILE A 56 -5.39 0.57 -1.85
CA ILE A 56 -4.96 0.06 -3.15
C ILE A 56 -4.78 -1.45 -3.03
N LYS A 57 -5.51 -2.22 -3.84
CA LYS A 57 -5.42 -3.68 -3.81
C LYS A 57 -4.08 -4.13 -4.38
N THR A 58 -3.47 -5.10 -3.73
CA THR A 58 -2.25 -5.73 -4.22
C THR A 58 -2.58 -6.98 -5.05
N ASN A 59 -1.69 -7.36 -5.96
CA ASN A 59 -1.86 -8.59 -6.76
C ASN A 59 -1.84 -9.89 -5.95
N LYS A 60 -1.48 -9.84 -4.67
CA LYS A 60 -1.45 -11.00 -3.77
C LYS A 60 -2.67 -11.01 -2.86
N GLY A 61 -3.75 -11.66 -3.33
CA GLY A 61 -4.96 -11.89 -2.55
C GLY A 61 -5.70 -10.61 -2.17
N ASN A 62 -6.47 -10.66 -1.08
CA ASN A 62 -7.28 -9.52 -0.61
C ASN A 62 -6.48 -8.60 0.32
N ILE A 63 -5.22 -8.30 -0.02
CA ILE A 63 -4.37 -7.39 0.75
C ILE A 63 -4.43 -6.02 0.11
N PHE A 64 -4.72 -5.01 0.94
CA PHE A 64 -4.80 -3.62 0.55
C PHE A 64 -3.69 -2.81 1.21
N LEU A 65 -3.05 -1.93 0.44
CA LEU A 65 -2.16 -0.90 0.92
C LEU A 65 -2.98 0.29 1.38
N VAL A 66 -2.78 0.71 2.63
CA VAL A 66 -3.47 1.84 3.24
C VAL A 66 -2.57 3.06 3.18
N ILE A 67 -3.05 4.11 2.51
CA ILE A 67 -2.32 5.35 2.27
C ILE A 67 -3.13 6.51 2.83
N THR A 68 -2.53 7.43 3.59
CA THR A 68 -3.22 8.66 3.99
C THR A 68 -3.27 9.65 2.83
N LYS A 69 -4.44 10.26 2.60
CA LYS A 69 -4.59 11.36 1.63
C LYS A 69 -3.70 12.58 1.92
N PRO A 70 -3.63 13.13 3.15
CA PRO A 70 -2.91 14.39 3.39
C PRO A 70 -1.40 14.30 3.14
N ASP A 71 -0.77 13.20 3.57
CA ASP A 71 0.69 13.05 3.53
C ASP A 71 1.17 12.14 2.39
N LYS A 72 0.22 11.52 1.65
CA LYS A 72 0.49 10.41 0.73
C LYS A 72 1.37 9.34 1.42
N LEU A 73 1.12 9.09 2.71
CA LEU A 73 1.96 8.20 3.52
C LEU A 73 1.35 6.79 3.54
N ILE A 74 2.13 5.82 3.10
CA ILE A 74 1.77 4.40 3.22
C ILE A 74 1.95 3.99 4.69
N ILE A 75 0.84 3.68 5.35
CA ILE A 75 0.80 3.31 6.77
C ILE A 75 1.02 1.82 6.97
N THR A 76 0.35 0.98 6.16
CA THR A 76 0.35 -0.47 6.37
C THR A 76 -0.20 -1.23 5.15
N ALA A 77 0.11 -2.52 5.06
CA ALA A 77 -0.63 -3.48 4.24
C ALA A 77 -1.51 -4.33 5.14
N THR A 78 -2.80 -4.43 4.85
CA THR A 78 -3.75 -5.20 5.67
C THR A 78 -4.66 -6.02 4.76
N PRO A 79 -4.90 -7.31 5.09
CA PRO A 79 -5.95 -8.06 4.43
C PRO A 79 -7.33 -7.51 4.83
N ILE A 80 -8.17 -7.21 3.85
CA ILE A 80 -9.53 -6.70 4.07
C ILE A 80 -10.51 -7.71 3.50
N SER A 81 -11.53 -8.09 4.27
CA SER A 81 -12.63 -8.92 3.78
C SER A 81 -13.59 -8.08 2.95
N PRO A 82 -14.30 -8.65 1.96
CA PRO A 82 -15.26 -7.90 1.15
C PRO A 82 -16.33 -7.17 1.98
N THR A 83 -16.80 -7.80 3.05
CA THR A 83 -17.75 -7.19 4.01
C THR A 83 -17.19 -5.94 4.67
N LYS A 84 -15.91 -5.96 5.05
CA LYS A 84 -15.25 -4.85 5.72
C LYS A 84 -14.86 -3.74 4.74
N GLN A 85 -14.58 -4.09 3.49
CA GLN A 85 -14.37 -3.12 2.42
C GLN A 85 -15.65 -2.30 2.18
N LEU A 86 -16.80 -2.95 2.12
CA LEU A 86 -18.08 -2.29 1.91
C LEU A 86 -18.45 -1.37 3.10
N ASP A 87 -18.25 -1.87 4.32
CA ASP A 87 -18.40 -1.07 5.55
C ASP A 87 -17.51 0.19 5.56
N LEU A 88 -16.25 0.07 5.13
CA LEU A 88 -15.34 1.23 5.03
C LEU A 88 -15.77 2.24 3.98
N ILE A 89 -16.40 1.81 2.90
CA ILE A 89 -16.88 2.71 1.85
C ILE A 89 -18.17 3.42 2.27
N GLU A 90 -19.05 2.74 3.00
CA GLU A 90 -20.35 3.28 3.39
C GLU A 90 -20.29 4.17 4.64
N ASN A 91 -19.40 3.87 5.59
CA ASN A 91 -19.44 4.45 6.93
C ASN A 91 -18.24 5.37 7.29
N GLU A 92 -17.27 5.59 6.39
CA GLU A 92 -16.03 6.36 6.68
C GLU A 92 -15.78 7.57 5.74
#